data_AF-A0A1Y5K022-F1
#
_entry.id   AF-A0A1Y5K022-F1
#
_cell.length_a   1.000
_cell.length_b   1.000
_cell.length_c   1.000
_cell.angle_alpha   90.00
_cell.angle_beta   90.00
_cell.angle_gamma   90.00
#
_symmetry.space_group_name_H-M   'P 1'
#
loop_
_entity.id
_entity.type
_entity.pdbx_description
1 polymer ?
#
loop_
_entity_poly.entity_id
_entity_poly.type
_entity_poly.pdbx_seq_one_letter_code
_entity_poly.pdbx_strand_id
1 'polypeptide(L)'
;MSKKVIGIGMVRELTGLTERQIRYYEDRQLIFPERTPGGARKFSFEDVEQLKEIDRKLRDGFHTFELRKTFLSGAPRSLET
;
A
#
# COMPACT_ATOMS: atom_id res chain seq x y z
N MET A 1 -1.73 12.78 9.32
CA MET A 1 -2.03 12.15 8.02
C MET A 1 -1.49 13.05 6.93
N SER A 2 -0.76 12.47 5.97
CA SER A 2 -0.24 13.21 4.82
C SER A 2 -1.31 13.39 3.75
N LYS A 3 -1.19 14.46 2.98
CA LYS A 3 -2.21 14.88 2.00
C LYS A 3 -2.29 13.87 0.85
N LYS A 4 -3.48 13.33 0.57
CA LYS A 4 -3.72 12.36 -0.51
C LYS A 4 -4.13 13.08 -1.79
N VAL A 5 -3.20 13.21 -2.74
CA VAL A 5 -3.41 13.94 -4.01
C VAL A 5 -3.02 13.15 -5.26
N ILE A 6 -2.25 12.08 -5.09
CA ILE A 6 -1.69 11.28 -6.17
C ILE A 6 -2.77 10.32 -6.70
N GLY A 7 -2.94 10.24 -8.02
CA GLY A 7 -3.88 9.30 -8.65
C GLY A 7 -3.26 7.92 -8.89
N ILE A 8 -4.10 6.89 -9.07
CA ILE A 8 -3.62 5.50 -9.23
C ILE A 8 -2.64 5.29 -10.39
N GLY A 9 -2.78 6.05 -11.49
CA GLY A 9 -1.86 6.00 -12.63
C GLY A 9 -0.44 6.42 -12.24
N MET A 10 -0.30 7.55 -11.55
CA MET A 10 1.00 8.02 -11.03
C MET A 10 1.55 7.06 -9.97
N VAL A 11 0.70 6.49 -9.11
CA VAL A 11 1.14 5.45 -8.16
C VAL A 11 1.71 4.23 -8.89
N ARG A 12 1.06 3.78 -9.97
CA ARG A 12 1.59 2.71 -10.83
C ARG A 12 2.96 3.06 -11.38
N GLU A 13 3.15 4.28 -11.89
CA GLU A 13 4.45 4.72 -12.43
C GLU A 13 5.54 4.76 -11.35
N LEU A 14 5.21 5.25 -10.15
CA LEU A 14 6.15 5.38 -9.04
C LEU A 14 6.51 4.05 -8.35
N THR A 15 5.61 3.07 -8.40
CA THR A 15 5.77 1.78 -7.69
C THR A 15 6.15 0.63 -8.63
N GLY A 16 5.91 0.76 -9.93
CA GLY A 16 5.99 -0.35 -10.89
C GLY A 16 4.86 -1.38 -10.76
N LEU A 17 3.90 -1.17 -9.85
CA LEU A 17 2.76 -2.06 -9.67
C LEU A 17 1.71 -1.84 -10.76
N THR A 18 1.03 -2.92 -11.13
CA THR A 18 -0.20 -2.78 -11.91
C THR A 18 -1.31 -2.15 -11.07
N GLU A 19 -2.24 -1.43 -11.71
CA GLU A 19 -3.43 -0.92 -11.00
C GLU A 19 -4.23 -2.03 -10.33
N ARG A 20 -4.22 -3.24 -10.91
CA ARG A 20 -4.86 -4.43 -10.34
C ARG A 20 -4.24 -4.80 -8.99
N GLN A 21 -2.91 -4.80 -8.89
CA GLN A 21 -2.20 -5.06 -7.63
C GLN A 21 -2.51 -3.99 -6.59
N ILE A 22 -2.50 -2.71 -6.97
CA ILE A 22 -2.81 -1.60 -6.04
C ILE A 22 -4.23 -1.75 -5.48
N ARG A 23 -5.22 -2.05 -6.33
CA ARG A 23 -6.61 -2.30 -5.91
C ARG A 23 -6.71 -3.54 -5.04
N TYR A 24 -6.00 -4.61 -5.40
CA TYR A 24 -5.96 -5.81 -4.58
C TYR A 24 -5.38 -5.55 -3.19
N TYR A 25 -4.31 -4.76 -3.05
CA TYR A 25 -3.74 -4.43 -1.74
C TYR A 25 -4.68 -3.56 -0.90
N GLU A 26 -5.45 -2.66 -1.51
CA GLU A 26 -6.56 -1.95 -0.85
C GLU A 26 -7.67 -2.91 -0.40
N ASP A 27 -8.12 -3.84 -1.26
CA ASP A 27 -9.15 -4.83 -0.92
C ASP A 27 -8.72 -5.74 0.24
N ARG A 28 -7.40 -6.00 0.35
CA ARG A 28 -6.79 -6.71 1.47
C ARG A 28 -6.59 -5.84 2.72
N GLN A 29 -7.06 -4.60 2.69
CA GLN A 29 -6.97 -3.61 3.77
C GLN A 29 -5.52 -3.35 4.20
N LEU A 30 -4.59 -3.37 3.24
CA LEU A 30 -3.19 -3.07 3.47
C LEU A 30 -2.86 -1.60 3.21
N ILE A 31 -3.74 -0.88 2.51
CA ILE A 31 -3.66 0.57 2.29
C ILE A 31 -5.07 1.17 2.32
N PHE A 32 -5.17 2.47 2.56
CA PHE A 32 -6.46 3.15 2.73
C PHE A 32 -6.45 4.48 1.96
N PRO A 33 -6.61 4.46 0.62
CA PRO A 33 -6.67 5.69 -0.16
C PRO A 33 -7.96 6.46 0.11
N GLU A 34 -7.92 7.77 -0.09
CA GLU A 34 -9.13 8.59 -0.10
C GLU A 34 -9.85 8.45 -1.44
N ARG A 35 -11.14 8.82 -1.46
CA ARG A 35 -11.94 8.87 -2.68
C ARG A 35 -12.32 10.31 -3.00
N THR A 36 -12.18 10.70 -4.26
CA THR A 36 -12.78 11.95 -4.75
C THR A 36 -14.30 11.79 -4.85
N PRO A 37 -15.07 12.89 -4.97
CA PRO A 37 -16.52 12.81 -5.23
C PRO A 37 -16.88 11.97 -6.47
N GLY A 38 -16.00 11.95 -7.49
CA GLY A 38 -16.14 11.10 -8.68
C GLY A 38 -15.68 9.64 -8.50
N GLY A 39 -15.33 9.22 -7.28
CA GLY A 39 -14.95 7.84 -6.95
C GLY A 39 -13.49 7.46 -7.24
N ALA A 40 -12.68 8.39 -7.75
CA ALA A 40 -11.27 8.14 -8.04
C ALA A 40 -10.44 8.04 -6.74
N ARG A 41 -9.47 7.11 -6.72
CA ARG A 41 -8.57 6.93 -5.58
C ARG A 41 -7.52 8.04 -5.51
N LYS A 42 -7.27 8.53 -4.32
CA LYS A 42 -6.20 9.46 -3.99
C LYS A 42 -5.29 8.88 -2.92
N PHE A 43 -4.00 8.93 -3.20
CA PHE A 43 -2.93 8.38 -2.39
C PHE A 43 -1.99 9.50 -1.92
N SER A 44 -1.33 9.29 -0.79
CA SER A 44 -0.20 10.11 -0.33
C SER A 44 1.13 9.49 -0.74
N PHE A 45 2.24 10.18 -0.47
CA PHE A 45 3.58 9.62 -0.68
C PHE A 45 3.86 8.42 0.23
N GLU A 46 3.34 8.43 1.45
CA GLU A 46 3.48 7.33 2.41
C GLU A 46 2.70 6.10 1.96
N ASP A 47 1.53 6.26 1.31
CA ASP A 47 0.84 5.14 0.68
C ASP A 47 1.69 4.52 -0.44
N VAL A 48 2.42 5.34 -1.21
CA VAL A 48 3.32 4.87 -2.28
C VAL A 48 4.47 4.05 -1.69
N GLU A 49 5.12 4.53 -0.63
CA GLU A 49 6.18 3.77 0.04
C GLU A 49 5.66 2.50 0.71
N GLN A 50 4.48 2.54 1.31
CA GLN A 50 3.83 1.36 1.87
C GLN A 50 3.50 0.32 0.80
N LEU A 51 3.07 0.74 -0.40
CA LEU A 51 2.83 -0.16 -1.53
C LEU A 51 4.10 -0.85 -2.00
N LYS A 52 5.23 -0.13 -2.06
CA LYS A 52 6.54 -0.73 -2.39
C LYS A 52 6.97 -1.75 -1.34
N GLU A 53 6.74 -1.44 -0.07
CA GLU A 53 7.06 -2.34 1.04
C GLU A 53 6.19 -3.60 1.05
N ILE A 54 4.89 -3.46 0.77
CA ILE A 54 3.97 -4.60 0.59
C ILE A 54 4.48 -5.50 -0.53
N ASP A 55 4.83 -4.93 -1.69
CA ASP A 55 5.31 -5.71 -2.83
C ASP A 55 6.60 -6.46 -2.51
N ARG A 56 7.57 -5.80 -1.86
CA ARG A 56 8.82 -6.43 -1.41
C ARG A 56 8.52 -7.63 -0.51
N LYS A 57 7.72 -7.43 0.54
CA LYS A 57 7.39 -8.52 1.47
C LYS A 57 6.65 -9.67 0.81
N LEU A 58 5.75 -9.40 -0.15
CA LEU A 58 5.09 -10.48 -0.89
C LEU A 58 6.09 -11.27 -1.76
N ARG A 59 7.11 -10.62 -2.33
CA ARG A 59 8.20 -11.30 -3.05
C ARG A 59 9.10 -12.11 -2.12
N ASP A 60 9.26 -11.66 -0.89
CA ASP A 60 10.00 -12.37 0.17
C ASP A 60 9.20 -13.54 0.78
N GLY A 61 7.99 -13.81 0.28
CA GLY A 61 7.17 -14.97 0.66
C GLY A 61 6.15 -14.70 1.77
N PHE A 62 6.03 -13.45 2.25
CA PHE A 62 4.99 -13.11 3.22
C PHE A 62 3.60 -13.15 2.60
N HIS A 63 2.58 -13.39 3.42
CA HIS A 63 1.19 -13.36 2.99
C HIS A 63 0.48 -12.07 3.42
N THR A 64 -0.48 -11.62 2.60
CA THR A 64 -1.25 -10.39 2.88
C THR A 64 -1.93 -10.37 4.27
N PHE A 65 -2.34 -11.53 4.80
CA PHE A 65 -2.94 -11.59 6.13
C PHE A 65 -1.93 -11.28 7.25
N GLU A 66 -0.68 -11.68 7.07
CA GLU A 66 0.42 -11.43 8.01
C GLU A 66 0.83 -9.96 7.96
N LEU A 67 0.91 -9.40 6.76
CA LEU A 67 1.18 -7.98 6.53
C LEU A 67 0.12 -7.11 7.22
N ARG A 68 -1.16 -7.46 7.06
CA ARG A 68 -2.27 -6.73 7.69
C ARG A 68 -2.12 -6.70 9.22
N LYS A 69 -1.83 -7.85 9.84
CA LYS A 69 -1.59 -7.92 11.30
C LYS A 69 -0.44 -7.02 11.73
N THR A 70 0.65 -7.05 10.97
CA THR A 70 1.87 -6.27 11.24
C THR A 70 1.59 -4.77 11.24
N PHE A 71 0.91 -4.27 10.19
CA PHE A 71 0.60 -2.86 10.05
C PHE A 71 -0.43 -2.36 11.05
N LEU A 72 -1.35 -3.22 11.50
CA LEU A 72 -2.31 -2.91 12.58
C LEU A 72 -1.64 -2.85 13.95
N SER A 73 -0.59 -3.64 14.19
CA SER A 73 0.04 -3.73 15.52
C SER A 73 1.05 -2.60 15.83
N GLY A 74 1.40 -1.74 14.86
CA GLY A 74 2.34 -0.62 15.07
C GLY A 74 3.76 -1.01 15.51
N ALA A 75 4.06 -2.31 15.62
CA ALA A 75 5.33 -2.80 16.13
C ALA A 75 6.42 -2.71 15.05
N PRO A 76 7.50 -1.95 15.26
CA PRO A 76 8.66 -2.02 14.40
C PRO A 76 9.24 -3.44 14.48
N ARG A 77 9.24 -4.17 13.37
CA ARG A 77 9.98 -5.43 13.26
C ARG A 77 11.46 -5.13 13.09
N SER A 78 12.17 -4.98 14.21
CA SER A 78 13.55 -5.43 14.29
C SER A 78 13.53 -6.96 14.38
N LEU A 79 13.55 -7.64 13.24
CA LEU A 79 13.92 -9.04 13.12
C LEU A 79 14.68 -9.24 11.81
N GLU A 80 15.93 -8.78 11.83
CA GLU A 80 17.01 -9.39 11.07
C GLU A 80 18.09 -9.79 12.09
N THR A 81 18.13 -11.09 12.43
CA THR A 81 19.34 -11.83 12.80
C THR A 81 19.19 -13.24 12.26
#